data_AF-A0A9D7YIE6-F1
#
_entry.id   AF-A0A9D7YIE6-F1
#
_cell.length_a   1.000
_cell.length_b   1.000
_cell.length_c   1.000
_cell.angle_alpha   90.00
_cell.angle_beta   90.00
_cell.angle_gamma   90.00
#
_symmetry.space_group_name_H-M   'P 1'
#
loop_
_entity.id
_entity.type
_entity.pdbx_description
1 polymer ?
#
loop_
_entity_poly.entity_id
_entity_poly.type
_entity_poly.pdbx_seq_one_letter_code
_entity_poly.pdbx_strand_id
1 'polypeptide(L)'
;MKTFKGLLITTALFIFAYWTSVFTGVFPVEEITAGYKNWFMSFPIPDFYIAVSALCSVYYLNRNQKLAGLFGTLTGSGLLFLGLYAFSYGHNTGLLYILTTDEMIEIAIKVYCITAGTYFVRSSWKLINQ
;
A
#
# COMPACT_ATOMS: atom_id res chain seq x y z
N MET A 1 -1.78 15.60 -13.14
CA MET A 1 -2.98 14.77 -12.94
C MET A 1 -2.89 13.36 -13.53
N LYS A 2 -2.50 13.16 -14.81
CA LYS A 2 -2.53 11.82 -15.46
C LYS A 2 -1.73 10.76 -14.70
N THR A 3 -0.48 11.07 -14.31
CA THR A 3 0.38 10.17 -13.53
C THR A 3 -0.21 9.82 -12.16
N PHE A 4 -0.73 10.82 -11.43
CA PHE A 4 -1.37 10.61 -10.13
C PHE A 4 -2.57 9.67 -10.22
N LYS A 5 -3.48 9.92 -11.18
CA LYS A 5 -4.62 9.04 -11.45
C LYS A 5 -4.18 7.62 -11.80
N GLY A 6 -3.21 7.49 -12.70
CA GLY A 6 -2.69 6.19 -13.13
C GLY A 6 -2.15 5.39 -11.95
N LEU A 7 -1.30 6.01 -11.13
CA LEU A 7 -0.72 5.37 -9.96
C LEU A 7 -1.77 4.95 -8.92
N LEU A 8 -2.79 5.76 -8.63
CA LEU A 8 -3.87 5.37 -7.71
C LEU A 8 -4.62 4.12 -8.17
N ILE A 9 -4.93 4.05 -9.47
CA ILE A 9 -5.59 2.86 -10.06
C ILE A 9 -4.65 1.66 -9.96
N THR A 10 -3.39 1.83 -10.35
CA THR A 10 -2.39 0.76 -10.28
C THR A 10 -2.18 0.26 -8.85
N THR A 11 -2.12 1.14 -7.84
CA THR A 11 -2.04 0.74 -6.42
C THR A 11 -3.23 -0.12 -6.03
N ALA A 12 -4.46 0.31 -6.34
CA ALA A 12 -5.66 -0.46 -6.00
C ALA A 12 -5.64 -1.84 -6.68
N LEU A 13 -5.30 -1.91 -7.97
CA LEU A 13 -5.19 -3.17 -8.70
C LEU A 13 -4.13 -4.10 -8.12
N PHE A 14 -2.96 -3.57 -7.73
CA PHE A 14 -1.92 -4.37 -7.10
C PHE A 14 -2.35 -4.93 -5.74
N ILE A 15 -3.02 -4.13 -4.91
CA ILE A 15 -3.57 -4.60 -3.62
C ILE A 15 -4.54 -5.76 -3.86
N PHE A 16 -5.48 -5.61 -4.80
CA PHE A 16 -6.43 -6.68 -5.14
C PHE A 16 -5.75 -7.93 -5.67
N ALA A 17 -4.80 -7.77 -6.60
CA ALA A 17 -4.09 -8.89 -7.20
C ALA A 17 -3.24 -9.64 -6.16
N TYR A 18 -2.55 -8.92 -5.29
CA TYR A 18 -1.71 -9.48 -4.24
C TYR A 18 -2.53 -10.30 -3.23
N TRP A 19 -3.60 -9.72 -2.67
CA TRP A 19 -4.45 -10.46 -1.72
C TRP A 19 -5.19 -11.62 -2.37
N THR A 20 -5.59 -11.49 -3.63
CA THR A 20 -6.14 -12.62 -4.40
C THR A 20 -5.10 -13.74 -4.52
N SER A 21 -3.85 -13.41 -4.84
CA SER A 21 -2.74 -14.37 -4.89
C SER A 21 -2.52 -15.08 -3.55
N VAL A 22 -2.58 -14.34 -2.44
CA VAL A 22 -2.48 -14.91 -1.09
C VAL A 22 -3.64 -15.86 -0.78
N PHE A 23 -4.89 -15.42 -0.97
CA PHE A 23 -6.07 -16.21 -0.62
C PHE A 23 -6.28 -17.43 -1.52
N THR A 24 -5.79 -17.40 -2.76
CA THR A 24 -5.83 -18.55 -3.68
C THR A 24 -4.65 -19.50 -3.52
N GLY A 25 -3.68 -19.16 -2.66
CA GLY A 25 -2.49 -19.99 -2.41
C GLY A 25 -1.40 -19.88 -3.47
N VAL A 26 -1.50 -18.94 -4.42
CA VAL A 26 -0.43 -18.65 -5.40
C VAL A 26 0.78 -18.00 -4.71
N PHE A 27 0.54 -17.18 -3.67
CA PHE A 27 1.57 -16.64 -2.78
C PHE A 27 1.30 -17.10 -1.34
N PRO A 28 1.75 -18.32 -0.96
CA PRO A 28 1.43 -18.90 0.34
C PRO A 28 2.13 -18.15 1.48
N VAL A 29 1.40 -17.96 2.58
CA VAL A 29 1.95 -17.35 3.80
C VAL A 29 2.30 -18.45 4.80
N GLU A 30 3.59 -18.72 4.90
CA GLU A 30 4.16 -19.70 5.82
C GLU A 30 4.57 -19.07 7.15
N GLU A 31 4.67 -19.88 8.20
CA GLU A 31 5.14 -19.41 9.50
C GLU A 31 6.67 -19.33 9.49
N ILE A 32 7.21 -18.16 9.12
CA ILE A 32 8.67 -17.95 9.04
C ILE A 32 9.29 -17.76 10.43
N THR A 33 8.57 -17.07 11.31
CA THR A 33 8.89 -16.90 12.73
C THR A 33 7.61 -16.92 13.54
N ALA A 34 7.69 -17.18 14.84
CA ALA A 34 6.51 -17.30 15.71
C ALA A 34 5.64 -16.02 15.67
N GLY A 35 4.38 -16.20 15.29
CA GLY A 35 3.39 -15.15 15.12
C GLY A 35 3.38 -14.47 13.74
N TYR A 36 4.29 -14.83 12.83
CA TYR A 36 4.41 -14.17 11.52
C TYR A 36 3.14 -14.27 10.70
N LYS A 37 2.53 -15.46 10.58
CA LYS A 37 1.34 -15.62 9.75
C LYS A 37 0.17 -14.81 10.29
N ASN A 38 -0.04 -14.79 11.61
CA ASN A 38 -1.11 -13.99 12.22
C ASN A 38 -0.89 -12.49 12.03
N TRP A 39 0.36 -12.04 12.18
CA TRP A 39 0.76 -10.66 11.88
C TRP A 39 0.48 -10.31 10.41
N PHE A 40 0.93 -11.15 9.48
CA PHE A 40 0.76 -10.94 8.05
C PHE A 40 -0.73 -10.90 7.66
N MET A 41 -1.51 -11.86 8.16
CA MET A 41 -2.94 -11.95 7.87
C MET A 41 -3.78 -10.85 8.53
N SER A 42 -3.17 -9.92 9.28
CA SER A 42 -3.84 -8.72 9.80
C SER A 42 -3.92 -7.57 8.79
N PHE A 43 -3.15 -7.62 7.70
CA PHE A 43 -3.09 -6.58 6.67
C PHE A 43 -4.21 -6.53 5.61
N PRO A 44 -5.01 -7.58 5.32
CA PRO A 44 -6.01 -7.51 4.24
C PRO A 44 -7.02 -6.36 4.40
N ILE A 45 -7.48 -6.12 5.63
CA ILE A 45 -8.47 -5.07 5.92
C ILE A 45 -7.83 -3.66 5.77
N PRO A 46 -6.69 -3.35 6.42
CA PRO A 46 -5.96 -2.11 6.18
C PRO A 46 -5.67 -1.83 4.70
N ASP A 47 -5.22 -2.85 3.97
CA ASP A 47 -4.86 -2.70 2.56
C ASP A 47 -6.08 -2.42 1.69
N PHE A 48 -7.19 -3.12 1.95
CA PHE A 48 -8.44 -2.85 1.26
C PHE A 48 -8.94 -1.42 1.52
N TYR A 49 -8.78 -0.89 2.74
CA TYR A 49 -9.08 0.52 3.03
C TYR A 49 -8.23 1.48 2.19
N ILE A 50 -6.93 1.20 2.01
CA ILE A 50 -6.04 1.97 1.14
C ILE A 50 -6.54 1.94 -0.31
N ALA A 51 -6.90 0.76 -0.81
CA ALA A 51 -7.41 0.57 -2.17
C ALA A 51 -8.73 1.32 -2.40
N VAL A 52 -9.68 1.23 -1.47
CA VAL A 52 -10.96 1.97 -1.53
C VAL A 52 -10.70 3.47 -1.53
N SER A 53 -9.83 3.97 -0.64
CA SER A 53 -9.45 5.38 -0.61
C SER A 53 -8.84 5.82 -1.94
N ALA A 54 -8.02 4.98 -2.57
CA ALA A 54 -7.40 5.30 -3.86
C ALA A 54 -8.46 5.42 -4.96
N LEU A 55 -9.43 4.51 -5.01
CA LEU A 55 -10.54 4.54 -5.95
C LEU A 55 -11.47 5.74 -5.70
N CYS A 56 -11.74 6.09 -4.45
CA CYS A 56 -12.48 7.29 -4.09
C CYS A 56 -11.76 8.56 -4.57
N SER A 57 -10.43 8.65 -4.38
CA SER A 57 -9.63 9.76 -4.90
C SER A 57 -9.80 9.89 -6.42
N VAL A 58 -9.66 8.78 -7.15
CA VAL A 58 -9.85 8.73 -8.61
C VAL A 58 -11.26 9.16 -9.01
N TYR A 59 -12.30 8.70 -8.30
CA TYR A 59 -13.68 9.07 -8.56
C TYR A 59 -13.91 10.58 -8.44
N TYR A 60 -13.31 11.21 -7.43
CA TYR A 60 -13.48 12.65 -7.17
C TYR A 60 -12.56 13.56 -8.00
N LEU A 61 -11.51 13.05 -8.66
CA LEU A 61 -10.56 13.88 -9.43
C LEU A 61 -11.20 14.83 -10.45
N ASN A 62 -12.36 14.46 -11.03
CA ASN A 62 -13.07 15.28 -12.01
C ASN A 62 -14.36 15.91 -11.44
N ARG A 63 -14.61 15.76 -10.14
CA ARG A 63 -15.87 16.16 -9.48
C ARG A 63 -15.63 17.14 -8.34
N ASN A 64 -14.65 16.87 -7.49
CA ASN A 64 -14.32 17.69 -6.33
C ASN A 64 -12.84 17.50 -5.96
N GLN A 65 -12.01 18.49 -6.28
CA GLN A 65 -10.56 18.40 -6.06
C GLN A 65 -10.19 18.28 -4.57
N LYS A 66 -10.94 18.93 -3.67
CA LYS A 66 -10.68 18.84 -2.23
C LYS A 66 -10.95 17.43 -1.69
N LEU A 67 -12.05 16.80 -2.11
CA LEU A 67 -12.33 15.40 -1.77
C LEU A 67 -11.33 14.44 -2.43
N ALA A 68 -10.96 14.68 -3.69
CA ALA A 68 -9.92 13.88 -4.36
C ALA A 68 -8.58 13.95 -3.60
N GLY A 69 -8.21 15.15 -3.15
CA GLY A 69 -7.06 15.40 -2.31
C GLY A 69 -7.16 14.68 -0.96
N LEU A 70 -8.28 14.83 -0.24
CA LEU A 70 -8.53 14.14 1.03
C LEU A 70 -8.30 12.63 0.91
N PHE A 71 -9.00 11.97 -0.01
CA PHE A 71 -8.87 10.53 -0.21
C PHE A 71 -7.48 10.12 -0.68
N GLY A 72 -6.83 10.92 -1.54
CA GLY A 72 -5.45 10.64 -1.94
C GLY A 72 -4.44 10.81 -0.79
N THR A 73 -4.71 11.71 0.16
CA THR A 73 -3.93 11.84 1.40
C THR A 73 -4.14 10.61 2.28
N LEU A 74 -5.38 10.12 2.42
CA LEU A 74 -5.66 8.89 3.17
C LEU A 74 -4.94 7.68 2.56
N THR A 75 -4.98 7.52 1.24
CA THR A 75 -4.20 6.49 0.53
C THR A 75 -2.71 6.65 0.79
N GLY A 76 -2.18 7.86 0.62
CA GLY A 76 -0.75 8.12 0.78
C GLY A 76 -0.25 7.87 2.21
N SER A 77 -0.99 8.34 3.21
CA SER A 77 -0.68 8.13 4.62
C SER A 77 -0.79 6.66 5.03
N GLY A 78 -1.79 5.93 4.52
CA GLY A 78 -1.93 4.49 4.76
C GLY A 78 -0.73 3.70 4.22
N LEU A 79 -0.31 3.99 2.98
CA LEU A 79 0.90 3.39 2.41
C LEU A 79 2.16 3.73 3.20
N LEU A 80 2.34 4.99 3.61
CA LEU A 80 3.49 5.41 4.40
C LEU A 80 3.54 4.66 5.74
N PHE A 81 2.42 4.61 6.45
CA PHE A 81 2.33 3.88 7.71
C PHE A 81 2.67 2.40 7.51
N LEU A 82 2.04 1.74 6.52
CA LEU A 82 2.28 0.33 6.22
C LEU A 82 3.76 0.06 5.87
N GLY A 83 4.34 0.87 4.97
CA GLY A 83 5.72 0.70 4.54
C GLY A 83 6.72 0.89 5.69
N LEU A 84 6.54 1.94 6.50
CA LEU A 84 7.41 2.20 7.66
C LEU A 84 7.26 1.13 8.76
N TYR A 85 6.01 0.74 9.04
CA TYR A 85 5.71 -0.31 10.01
C TYR A 85 6.33 -1.65 9.59
N ALA A 86 6.09 -2.08 8.35
CA ALA A 86 6.60 -3.34 7.83
C ALA A 86 8.13 -3.34 7.68
N PHE A 87 8.74 -2.20 7.38
CA PHE A 87 10.20 -2.05 7.40
C PHE A 87 10.77 -2.21 8.82
N SER A 88 10.15 -1.55 9.81
CA SER A 88 10.54 -1.68 11.22
C SER A 88 10.38 -3.11 11.73
N TYR A 89 9.25 -3.75 11.42
CA TYR A 89 9.02 -5.16 11.74
C TYR A 89 10.10 -6.05 11.13
N GLY A 90 10.36 -5.93 9.83
CA GLY A 90 11.36 -6.74 9.13
C GLY A 90 12.79 -6.54 9.67
N HIS A 91 13.13 -5.32 10.09
CA HIS A 91 14.41 -5.06 10.76
C HIS A 91 14.49 -5.76 12.12
N ASN A 92 13.44 -5.63 12.94
CA ASN A 92 13.40 -6.18 14.29
C ASN A 92 13.36 -7.73 14.32
N THR A 93 12.76 -8.35 13.31
CA THR A 93 12.69 -9.82 13.21
C THR A 93 13.82 -10.43 12.38
N GLY A 94 14.66 -9.59 11.75
CA GLY A 94 15.72 -10.02 10.85
C GLY A 94 15.26 -10.44 9.44
N LEU A 95 13.94 -10.50 9.18
CA LEU A 95 13.36 -10.88 7.89
C LEU A 95 13.82 -9.99 6.74
N LEU A 96 14.09 -8.71 7.02
CA LEU A 96 14.59 -7.76 6.01
C LEU A 96 15.93 -8.18 5.37
N TYR A 97 16.67 -9.07 6.03
CA TYR A 97 17.99 -9.54 5.60
C TYR A 97 17.96 -10.93 4.98
N ILE A 98 16.78 -11.56 4.89
CA ILE A 98 16.57 -12.85 4.23
C ILE A 98 16.19 -12.55 2.78
N LEU A 99 17.05 -12.91 1.83
CA LEU A 99 16.90 -12.54 0.42
C LEU A 99 16.35 -13.70 -0.43
N THR A 100 15.24 -14.30 0.00
CA THR A 100 14.48 -15.23 -0.85
C THR A 100 13.66 -14.45 -1.89
N THR A 101 13.17 -15.12 -2.94
CA THR A 101 12.34 -14.47 -3.97
C THR A 101 11.12 -13.78 -3.36
N ASP A 102 10.43 -14.45 -2.44
CA ASP A 102 9.22 -13.93 -1.81
C ASP A 102 9.54 -12.72 -0.92
N GLU A 103 10.61 -12.79 -0.13
CA GLU A 103 11.05 -11.66 0.69
C GLU A 103 11.54 -10.47 -0.15
N MET A 104 12.13 -10.71 -1.31
CA MET A 104 12.49 -9.63 -2.24
C MET A 104 11.26 -8.92 -2.81
N ILE A 105 10.18 -9.65 -3.09
CA ILE A 105 8.88 -9.06 -3.46
C ILE A 105 8.35 -8.22 -2.30
N GLU A 106 8.39 -8.75 -1.09
CA GLU A 106 7.97 -8.05 0.13
C GLU A 106 8.79 -6.78 0.40
N ILE A 107 10.09 -6.78 0.13
CA ILE A 107 10.96 -5.60 0.24
C ILE A 107 10.57 -4.56 -0.82
N ALA A 108 10.33 -4.99 -2.07
CA ALA A 108 9.90 -4.10 -3.14
C ALA A 108 8.55 -3.42 -2.81
N ILE A 109 7.60 -4.16 -2.22
CA ILE A 109 6.33 -3.62 -1.74
C ILE A 109 6.56 -2.55 -0.67
N LYS A 110 7.42 -2.80 0.33
CA LYS A 110 7.75 -1.81 1.38
C LYS A 110 8.31 -0.52 0.78
N VAL A 111 9.23 -0.62 -0.16
CA VAL A 111 9.82 0.54 -0.86
C VAL A 111 8.76 1.27 -1.68
N TYR A 112 7.89 0.54 -2.38
CA TYR A 112 6.78 1.13 -3.12
C TYR A 112 5.84 1.90 -2.20
N CYS A 113 5.44 1.32 -1.08
CA CYS A 113 4.57 1.96 -0.08
C CYS A 113 5.14 3.31 0.38
N ILE A 114 6.43 3.38 0.69
CA ILE A 114 7.07 4.63 1.13
C ILE A 114 7.13 5.67 0.00
N THR A 115 7.57 5.25 -1.18
CA THR A 115 7.78 6.16 -2.32
C THR A 115 6.46 6.65 -2.92
N ALA A 116 5.53 5.74 -3.22
CA ALA A 116 4.20 6.06 -3.73
C ALA A 116 3.37 6.81 -2.68
N GLY A 117 3.45 6.42 -1.40
CA GLY A 117 2.76 7.11 -0.32
C GLY A 117 3.18 8.58 -0.20
N THR A 118 4.49 8.85 -0.21
CA THR A 118 5.04 10.22 -0.23
C THR A 118 4.53 11.01 -1.45
N TYR A 119 4.55 10.38 -2.63
CA TYR A 119 4.07 11.01 -3.86
C TYR A 119 2.57 11.35 -3.81
N PHE A 120 1.75 10.48 -3.23
CA PHE A 120 0.32 10.70 -3.11
C PHE A 120 0.00 11.84 -2.15
N VAL A 121 0.60 11.87 -0.96
CA VAL A 121 0.43 12.99 -0.02
C VAL A 121 0.81 14.31 -0.68
N ARG A 122 1.97 14.37 -1.35
CA ARG A 122 2.42 15.58 -2.05
C ARG A 122 1.47 16.01 -3.17
N SER A 123 0.94 15.07 -3.94
CA SER A 123 0.03 15.35 -5.05
C SER A 123 -1.33 15.81 -4.55
N SER A 124 -1.85 15.17 -3.50
CA SER A 124 -3.09 15.55 -2.83
C SER A 124 -3.02 16.93 -2.20
N TRP A 125 -1.89 17.31 -1.60
CA TRP A 125 -1.70 18.65 -1.06
C TRP A 125 -1.95 19.74 -2.09
N LYS A 126 -1.54 19.51 -3.35
CA LYS A 126 -1.81 20.45 -4.44
C LYS A 126 -3.29 20.55 -4.79
N LEU A 127 -4.06 19.47 -4.67
CA LEU A 127 -5.50 19.45 -4.96
C LEU A 127 -6.33 20.12 -3.86
N ILE A 128 -5.87 20.04 -2.61
CA ILE A 128 -6.55 20.65 -1.45
C ILE A 128 -6.40 22.18 -1.46
N ASN A 129 -5.25 22.69 -1.90
CA ASN A 129 -4.90 24.11 -1.90
C ASN A 129 -5.21 24.83 -3.23
N GLN A 130 -5.93 24.18 -4.13
CA GLN A 130 -6.54 24.80 -5.32
C GLN A 130 -7.95 25.28 -4.99
#